data_AF-A0A9X8WR32-F1
#
_entry.id   AF-A0A9X8WR32-F1
#
_cell.length_a   1.000
_cell.length_b   1.000
_cell.length_c   1.000
_cell.angle_alpha   90.00
_cell.angle_beta   90.00
_cell.angle_gamma   90.00
#
_symmetry.space_group_name_H-M   'P 1'
#
loop_
_entity.id
_entity.type
_entity.pdbx_description
1 polymer ?
#
loop_
_entity_poly.entity_id
_entity_poly.type
_entity_poly.pdbx_seq_one_letter_code
_entity_poly.pdbx_strand_id
1 'polypeptide(L)'
;MQYAIELYYDKKTEKQLFDLSKKIADEKISTKYLEWKTRPHLTLACFNDVDEACCIDKLKGFAQNHKVIPAYIGSVGMFNDTKTVFVSPIMNSNVSVSERII
;
A
#
# COMPACT_ATOMS: atom_id res chain seq x y z
N MET A 1 -0.26 -12.34 11.41
CA MET A 1 0.48 -11.72 10.28
C MET A 1 1.75 -11.14 10.84
N GLN A 2 2.89 -11.75 10.50
CA GLN A 2 4.20 -11.30 10.96
C GLN A 2 5.02 -10.67 9.83
N TYR A 3 4.77 -11.09 8.58
CA TYR A 3 5.48 -10.59 7.40
C TYR A 3 4.50 -10.16 6.31
N ALA A 4 4.85 -9.12 5.58
CA ALA A 4 4.12 -8.64 4.41
C ALA A 4 5.11 -8.27 3.31
N ILE A 5 4.73 -8.50 2.06
CA ILE A 5 5.45 -7.99 0.89
C ILE A 5 4.71 -6.75 0.42
N GLU A 6 5.42 -5.63 0.37
CA GLU A 6 4.86 -4.31 0.09
C GLU A 6 5.56 -3.69 -1.12
N LEU A 7 4.77 -3.06 -2.00
CA LEU A 7 5.29 -2.14 -3.00
C LEU A 7 5.15 -0.71 -2.47
N TYR A 8 6.20 0.08 -2.68
CA TYR A 8 6.19 1.48 -2.33
C TYR A 8 6.00 2.36 -3.55
N TYR A 9 5.27 3.43 -3.35
CA TYR A 9 5.06 4.47 -4.34
C TYR A 9 6.30 5.34 -4.55
N ASP A 10 6.34 6.02 -5.70
CA ASP A 10 7.28 7.11 -5.89
C ASP A 10 6.94 8.31 -4.99
N LYS A 11 7.92 9.17 -4.75
CA LYS A 11 7.77 10.32 -3.83
C LYS A 11 6.61 11.26 -4.21
N LYS A 12 6.30 11.36 -5.51
CA LYS A 12 5.23 12.23 -5.99
C LYS A 12 3.88 11.67 -5.56
N THR A 13 3.66 10.39 -5.79
CA THR A 13 2.42 9.68 -5.48
C THR A 13 2.25 9.53 -3.97
N GLU A 14 3.33 9.25 -3.23
CA GLU A 14 3.30 9.25 -1.76
C GLU A 14 2.83 10.60 -1.20
N LYS A 15 3.33 11.70 -1.77
CA LYS A 15 2.89 13.03 -1.35
C LYS A 15 1.40 13.26 -1.63
N GLN A 16 0.90 12.84 -2.80
CA GLN A 16 -0.51 13.00 -3.14
C GLN A 16 -1.43 12.21 -2.19
N LEU A 17 -1.04 10.98 -1.85
CA LEU A 17 -1.75 10.15 -0.87
C LEU A 17 -1.69 10.77 0.53
N PHE A 18 -0.54 11.29 0.94
CA PHE A 18 -0.41 11.98 2.21
C PHE A 18 -1.27 13.25 2.29
N ASP A 19 -1.30 14.05 1.21
CA ASP A 19 -2.15 15.24 1.14
C ASP A 19 -3.64 14.87 1.20
N LEU A 20 -4.05 13.75 0.59
CA LEU A 20 -5.41 13.21 0.70
C LEU A 20 -5.73 12.82 2.15
N SER A 21 -4.85 12.08 2.81
CA SER A 21 -5.02 11.69 4.21
C SER A 21 -5.08 12.89 5.15
N LYS A 22 -4.34 13.97 4.87
CA LYS A 22 -4.48 15.23 5.60
C LYS A 22 -5.87 15.83 5.47
N LYS A 23 -6.41 15.91 4.24
CA LYS A 23 -7.78 16.40 4.03
C LYS A 23 -8.82 15.57 4.80
N ILE A 24 -8.68 14.25 4.79
CA ILE A 24 -9.55 13.34 5.57
C ILE A 24 -9.49 13.64 7.07
N ALA A 25 -8.30 13.94 7.59
CA ALA A 25 -8.10 14.32 8.98
C ALA A 25 -8.68 15.71 9.31
N ASP A 26 -8.50 16.68 8.41
CA ASP A 26 -9.01 18.04 8.56
C ASP A 26 -10.56 18.05 8.60
N GLU A 27 -11.19 17.19 7.80
CA GLU A 27 -12.64 16.94 7.80
C GLU A 27 -13.12 16.11 9.01
N LYS A 28 -12.22 15.76 9.95
CA LYS A 28 -12.51 14.98 11.15
C LYS A 28 -13.08 13.59 10.88
N ILE A 29 -12.80 13.02 9.71
CA ILE A 29 -13.25 11.67 9.33
C ILE A 29 -12.33 10.63 9.97
N SER A 30 -11.01 10.78 9.84
CA SER A 30 -10.02 9.89 10.46
C SER A 30 -8.65 10.53 10.53
N THR A 31 -7.95 10.37 11.66
CA THR A 31 -6.58 10.82 11.89
C THR A 31 -5.54 9.70 11.86
N LYS A 32 -6.01 8.44 11.75
CA LYS A 32 -5.20 7.23 11.98
C LYS A 32 -3.96 7.14 11.09
N TYR A 33 -4.08 7.53 9.83
CA TYR A 33 -2.94 7.53 8.90
C TYR A 33 -1.79 8.41 9.38
N LEU A 34 -2.12 9.61 9.90
CA LEU A 34 -1.13 10.57 10.39
C LEU A 34 -0.48 10.10 11.70
N GLU A 35 -1.21 9.32 12.51
CA GLU A 35 -0.72 8.74 13.77
C GLU A 35 0.29 7.62 13.52
N TRP A 36 0.04 6.73 12.56
CA TRP A 36 0.85 5.55 12.33
C TRP A 36 2.20 5.83 11.66
N LYS A 37 2.40 7.03 11.09
CA LYS A 37 3.65 7.45 10.43
C LYS A 37 4.17 6.43 9.40
N THR A 38 3.27 5.65 8.80
CA THR A 38 3.61 4.67 7.77
C THR A 38 3.77 5.36 6.42
N ARG A 39 4.49 4.71 5.51
CA ARG A 39 4.49 5.09 4.10
C ARG A 39 3.29 4.42 3.41
N PRO A 40 2.61 5.11 2.48
CA PRO A 40 1.57 4.46 1.71
C PRO A 40 2.20 3.35 0.86
N HIS A 41 1.57 2.18 0.85
CA HIS A 41 2.11 0.99 0.22
C HIS A 41 1.00 0.08 -0.30
N LEU A 42 1.34 -0.73 -1.32
CA LEU A 42 0.53 -1.82 -1.82
C LEU A 42 0.97 -3.14 -1.21
N THR A 43 0.14 -3.72 -0.35
CA THR A 43 0.39 -5.06 0.18
C THR A 43 0.13 -6.09 -0.92
N LEU A 44 1.17 -6.79 -1.38
CA LEU A 44 1.06 -7.88 -2.36
C LEU A 44 0.60 -9.20 -1.72
N ALA A 45 1.19 -9.52 -0.57
CA ALA A 45 0.97 -10.78 0.12
C ALA A 45 1.29 -10.65 1.61
N CYS A 46 0.56 -11.39 2.44
CA CYS A 46 0.79 -11.49 3.88
C CYS A 46 1.13 -12.93 4.24
N PHE A 47 2.12 -13.09 5.13
CA PHE A 47 2.57 -14.39 5.61
C PHE A 47 2.56 -14.43 7.14
N ASN A 48 2.26 -15.60 7.70
CA ASN A 48 2.36 -15.83 9.15
C ASN A 48 3.76 -16.25 9.56
N ASP A 49 4.47 -16.96 8.69
CA ASP A 49 5.84 -17.42 8.89
C ASP A 49 6.56 -17.49 7.54
N VAL A 50 7.85 -17.19 7.51
CA VAL A 50 8.70 -17.20 6.30
C VAL A 50 10.13 -17.61 6.65
N ASP A 51 10.79 -18.31 5.72
CA ASP A 51 12.25 -18.41 5.74
C ASP A 51 12.83 -17.06 5.27
N GLU A 52 13.26 -16.23 6.21
CA GLU A 52 13.74 -14.87 5.95
C GLU A 52 14.90 -14.83 4.95
N ALA A 53 15.88 -15.74 5.08
CA ALA A 53 17.05 -15.76 4.21
C ALA A 53 16.65 -16.07 2.77
N CYS A 54 15.82 -17.10 2.58
CA CYS A 54 15.28 -17.48 1.28
C CYS A 54 14.41 -16.36 0.68
N CYS A 55 13.59 -15.70 1.50
CA CYS A 55 12.74 -14.59 1.07
C CYS A 55 13.55 -13.37 0.63
N ILE A 56 14.60 -13.00 1.36
CA ILE A 56 15.48 -11.88 1.01
C ILE A 56 16.13 -12.12 -0.36
N ASP A 57 16.63 -13.32 -0.61
CA ASP A 57 17.28 -13.64 -1.89
C ASP A 57 16.29 -13.66 -3.06
N LYS A 58 15.09 -14.21 -2.85
CA LYS A 58 14.00 -14.14 -3.83
C LYS A 58 13.56 -12.70 -4.12
N LEU A 59 13.45 -11.86 -3.10
CA LEU A 59 13.08 -10.45 -3.26
C LEU A 59 14.15 -9.66 -4.01
N LYS A 60 15.44 -9.91 -3.75
CA LYS A 60 16.54 -9.31 -4.53
C LYS A 60 16.46 -9.72 -6.00
N GLY A 61 16.28 -11.01 -6.27
CA GLY A 61 16.13 -11.52 -7.64
C GLY A 61 14.89 -10.94 -8.34
N PHE A 62 13.78 -10.79 -7.62
CA PHE A 62 12.57 -10.14 -8.13
C PHE A 62 12.82 -8.67 -8.47
N ALA A 63 13.40 -7.90 -7.55
CA ALA A 63 13.66 -6.47 -7.70
C ALA A 63 14.66 -6.14 -8.81
N GLN A 64 15.64 -7.02 -9.09
CA GLN A 64 16.58 -6.84 -10.19
C GLN A 64 15.95 -7.05 -11.57
N ASN A 65 14.93 -7.90 -11.66
CA ASN A 65 14.31 -8.30 -12.93
C ASN A 65 13.01 -7.55 -13.25
N HIS A 66 12.45 -6.81 -12.30
CA HIS A 66 11.20 -6.06 -12.47
C HIS A 66 11.46 -4.55 -12.47
N LYS A 67 10.88 -3.86 -13.45
CA LYS A 67 10.90 -2.39 -13.53
C LYS A 67 9.77 -1.80 -12.69
N VAL A 68 9.87 -0.48 -12.43
CA VAL A 68 8.78 0.32 -11.87
C VAL A 68 7.49 0.04 -12.64
N ILE A 69 6.46 -0.35 -11.90
CA ILE A 69 5.17 -0.74 -12.47
C ILE A 69 4.25 0.49 -12.41
N PRO A 70 3.64 0.92 -13.52
CA PRO A 70 2.67 1.99 -13.48
C PRO A 70 1.43 1.52 -12.72
N ALA A 71 1.14 2.18 -11.60
CA ALA A 71 -0.06 2.00 -10.81
C ALA A 71 -0.99 3.19 -11.01
N TYR A 72 -2.29 2.92 -11.15
CA TYR A 72 -3.32 3.94 -11.27
C TYR A 72 -4.33 3.73 -10.18
N ILE A 73 -4.64 4.75 -9.39
CA ILE A 73 -5.71 4.68 -8.39
C ILE A 73 -7.03 4.98 -9.09
N GLY A 74 -7.97 4.03 -9.05
CA GLY A 74 -9.26 4.12 -9.73
C GLY A 74 -10.41 4.51 -8.83
N SER A 75 -10.29 4.27 -7.52
CA SER A 75 -11.37 4.53 -6.57
C SER A 75 -10.86 4.77 -5.16
N VAL A 76 -11.70 5.43 -4.36
CA VAL A 76 -11.58 5.52 -2.90
C VAL A 76 -12.75 4.73 -2.31
N GLY A 77 -12.45 3.83 -1.38
CA GLY A 77 -13.43 2.98 -0.71
C GLY A 77 -13.32 3.07 0.81
N MET A 78 -14.30 2.46 1.49
CA MET A 78 -14.31 2.35 2.95
C MET A 78 -14.77 0.96 3.36
N PHE A 79 -14.04 0.33 4.28
CA PHE A 79 -14.50 -0.84 5.01
C PHE A 79 -15.39 -0.35 6.16
N ASN A 80 -16.66 -0.73 6.15
CA ASN A 80 -17.64 -0.20 7.11
C ASN A 80 -17.46 -0.74 8.53
N ASP A 81 -16.93 -1.95 8.65
CA ASP A 81 -16.66 -2.64 9.91
C ASP A 81 -15.48 -2.03 10.66
N THR A 82 -14.35 -1.79 9.98
CA THR A 82 -13.16 -1.18 10.58
C THR A 82 -13.13 0.34 10.46
N LYS A 83 -14.05 0.91 9.68
CA LYS A 83 -14.07 2.33 9.27
C LYS A 83 -12.79 2.75 8.54
N THR A 84 -12.19 1.78 7.84
CA THR A 84 -10.91 1.95 7.15
C THR A 84 -11.14 2.55 5.78
N VAL A 85 -10.54 3.69 5.47
CA VAL A 85 -10.56 4.30 4.13
C VAL A 85 -9.39 3.75 3.33
N PHE A 86 -9.62 3.44 2.06
CA PHE A 86 -8.56 2.94 1.20
C PHE A 86 -8.68 3.47 -0.22
N VAL A 87 -7.57 3.43 -0.96
CA VAL A 87 -7.60 3.58 -2.42
C VAL A 87 -7.46 2.21 -3.06
N SER A 88 -8.17 1.98 -4.15
CA SER A 88 -7.95 0.79 -4.96
C SER A 88 -7.18 1.17 -6.21
N PRO A 89 -6.11 0.44 -6.56
CA PRO A 89 -5.53 0.53 -7.88
C PRO A 89 -6.50 -0.05 -8.92
N ILE A 90 -6.39 0.42 -10.15
CA ILE A 90 -6.95 -0.21 -11.34
C ILE A 90 -6.05 -1.39 -11.66
N MET A 91 -6.63 -2.59 -11.65
CA MET A 91 -5.92 -3.80 -12.07
C MET A 91 -5.55 -3.67 -13.56
N ASN A 92 -4.26 -3.76 -13.84
CA ASN A 92 -3.76 -4.02 -15.18
C ASN A 92 -3.20 -5.45 -15.21
N SER A 93 -2.87 -5.97 -16.38
CA SER A 93 -2.31 -7.32 -16.54
C SER A 93 -1.03 -7.57 -15.72
N ASN A 94 -0.44 -6.54 -15.10
CA ASN A 94 0.79 -6.62 -14.33
C ASN A 94 0.58 -6.44 -12.81
N VAL A 95 -0.64 -6.11 -12.33
CA VAL A 95 -0.92 -5.86 -10.89
C VAL A 95 -2.32 -6.33 -10.51
N SER A 96 -2.40 -7.27 -9.57
CA SER A 96 -3.65 -7.74 -8.97
C SER A 96 -3.60 -7.64 -7.44
N VAL A 97 -3.89 -6.47 -6.86
CA VAL A 97 -4.02 -6.33 -5.39
C VAL A 97 -4.79 -5.08 -4.96
N SER A 98 -5.32 -5.13 -3.74
CA SER A 98 -6.00 -4.01 -3.06
C SER A 98 -5.06 -3.31 -2.08
N GLU A 99 -5.20 -1.98 -1.99
CA GLU A 99 -4.43 -1.14 -1.08
C GLU A 99 -5.26 -0.77 0.15
N ARG A 100 -4.61 -0.48 1.27
CA ARG A 100 -5.26 0.09 2.47
C ARG A 100 -4.59 1.42 2.79
N ILE A 101 -5.36 2.50 2.91
CA ILE A 101 -4.80 3.81 3.30
C ILE A 101 -4.92 3.99 4.81
N ILE A 102 -6.04 3.62 5.44
CA ILE A 102 -6.31 3.93 6.86
C ILE A 102 -7.26 2.92 7.43
#